data_AF-A0A0R3UFM1-F1
#
_entry.id   AF-A0A0R3UFM1-F1
#
_cell.length_a   1.000
_cell.length_b   1.000
_cell.length_c   1.000
_cell.angle_alpha   90.00
_cell.angle_beta   90.00
_cell.angle_gamma   90.00
#
_symmetry.space_group_name_H-M   'P 1'
#
loop_
_entity.id
_entity.type
_entity.pdbx_description
1 polymer ?
#
loop_
_entity_poly.entity_id
_entity_poly.type
_entity_poly.pdbx_seq_one_letter_code
_entity_poly.pdbx_strand_id
1 'polypeptide(L)'
;MQETPLGKDNLPSKAQVYLIATHGLLTGDAAQKIENSLLDEVVVTNTVPHELQKMQCHKIRTVDISLLLSEAIRRIHNGESMSYLFMNVSKND
;
A
#
# COMPACT_ATOMS: atom_id res chain seq x y z
N MET A 1 47.64 -20.56 -0.14
CA MET A 1 46.74 -20.44 1.03
C MET A 1 45.36 -20.15 0.48
N GLN A 2 44.40 -21.02 0.76
CA GLN A 2 43.01 -20.90 0.31
C GLN A 2 42.33 -19.78 1.09
N GLU A 3 41.64 -18.87 0.42
CA GLU A 3 40.79 -17.90 1.10
C GLU A 3 39.53 -18.63 1.62
N THR A 4 39.34 -18.59 2.93
CA THR A 4 38.16 -19.13 3.61
C THR A 4 36.91 -18.32 3.29
N PRO A 5 35.75 -18.95 3.03
CA PRO A 5 34.52 -18.23 2.74
C PRO A 5 34.04 -17.52 4.01
N LEU A 6 33.79 -16.21 3.90
CA LEU A 6 33.14 -15.43 4.94
C LEU A 6 31.83 -16.12 5.37
N GLY A 7 31.70 -16.39 6.67
CA GLY A 7 30.50 -16.93 7.29
C GLY A 7 29.27 -16.05 7.00
N LYS A 8 28.12 -16.69 6.80
CA LYS A 8 26.84 -16.06 6.42
C LYS A 8 26.17 -15.31 7.58
N ASP A 9 26.93 -14.92 8.59
CA ASP A 9 26.40 -14.65 9.93
C ASP A 9 26.42 -13.15 10.28
N ASN A 10 26.77 -12.28 9.30
CA ASN A 10 26.93 -10.85 9.54
C ASN A 10 26.40 -9.97 8.38
N LEU A 11 25.33 -10.40 7.71
CA LEU A 11 24.61 -9.53 6.78
C LEU A 11 23.76 -8.55 7.59
N PRO A 12 23.89 -7.21 7.42
CA PRO A 12 23.03 -6.25 8.09
C PRO A 12 21.56 -6.61 7.79
N SER A 13 20.71 -6.56 8.83
CA SER A 13 19.28 -6.84 8.70
C SER A 13 18.73 -6.08 7.49
N LYS A 14 18.18 -6.80 6.51
CA LYS A 14 17.58 -6.20 5.31
C LYS A 14 16.58 -5.13 5.76
N ALA A 15 16.85 -3.86 5.43
CA ALA A 15 15.91 -2.78 5.72
C ALA A 15 14.62 -3.04 4.94
N GLN A 16 13.47 -2.99 5.63
CA GLN A 16 12.17 -3.14 4.98
C GLN A 16 11.80 -1.82 4.30
N VAL A 17 11.36 -1.89 3.04
CA VAL A 17 11.04 -0.73 2.22
C VAL A 17 9.57 -0.81 1.78
N TYR A 18 8.80 0.19 2.19
CA TYR A 18 7.37 0.31 1.89
C TYR A 18 7.11 1.51 0.99
N LEU A 19 6.16 1.35 0.06
CA LEU A 19 5.58 2.46 -0.69
C LEU A 19 4.13 2.65 -0.27
N ILE A 20 3.75 3.87 0.07
CA ILE A 20 2.36 4.21 0.43
C ILE A 20 1.91 5.36 -0.45
N ALA A 21 0.79 5.20 -1.14
CA ALA A 21 0.20 6.24 -1.97
C ALA A 21 -1.33 6.17 -1.91
N THR A 22 -2.01 7.32 -2.04
CA THR A 22 -3.48 7.32 -2.10
C THR A 22 -3.96 6.64 -3.38
N HIS A 23 -3.41 7.01 -4.54
CA HIS A 23 -3.94 6.59 -5.85
C HIS A 23 -3.07 5.52 -6.51
N GLY A 24 -3.63 4.31 -6.65
CA GLY A 24 -2.99 3.17 -7.33
C GLY A 24 -3.26 3.13 -8.82
N LEU A 25 -2.77 4.10 -9.60
CA LEU A 25 -2.96 4.12 -11.07
C LEU A 25 -2.30 2.93 -11.77
N LEU A 26 -1.07 2.61 -11.37
CA LEU A 26 -0.33 1.39 -11.75
C LEU A 26 -0.44 1.04 -13.25
N THR A 27 -0.18 2.01 -14.12
CA THR A 27 -0.34 1.88 -15.57
C THR A 27 0.86 1.17 -16.22
N GLY A 28 0.64 0.60 -17.41
CA GLY A 28 1.69 -0.05 -18.18
C GLY A 28 2.30 -1.25 -17.44
N ASP A 29 3.63 -1.26 -17.33
CA ASP A 29 4.42 -2.32 -16.69
C ASP A 29 4.68 -2.08 -15.19
N ALA A 30 3.93 -1.16 -14.56
CA ALA A 30 4.15 -0.78 -13.16
C ALA A 30 4.09 -1.97 -12.18
N ALA A 31 3.12 -2.88 -12.34
CA ALA A 31 3.00 -4.07 -11.48
C ALA A 31 4.24 -4.96 -11.57
N GLN A 32 4.75 -5.20 -12.78
CA GLN A 32 5.98 -5.96 -13.01
C GLN A 32 7.22 -5.25 -12.44
N LYS A 33 7.31 -3.92 -12.56
CA LYS A 33 8.40 -3.14 -11.97
C LYS A 33 8.42 -3.24 -10.44
N ILE A 34 7.24 -3.16 -9.82
CA ILE A 34 7.10 -3.28 -8.37
C ILE A 34 7.50 -4.69 -7.91
N GLU A 35 6.98 -5.71 -8.59
CA GLU A 35 7.28 -7.11 -8.30
C GLU A 35 8.79 -7.36 -8.28
N ASN A 36 9.51 -6.87 -9.28
CA ASN A 36 10.96 -7.03 -9.42
C ASN A 36 11.80 -6.04 -8.58
N SER A 37 11.16 -5.12 -7.85
CA SER A 37 11.88 -4.11 -7.05
C SER A 37 12.29 -4.64 -5.67
N LEU A 38 13.07 -3.82 -4.95
CA LEU A 38 13.45 -4.07 -3.55
C LEU A 38 12.32 -3.79 -2.55
N LEU A 39 11.16 -3.29 -3.00
CA LEU A 39 10.00 -3.04 -2.13
C LEU A 39 9.50 -4.34 -1.53
N ASP A 40 9.15 -4.29 -0.25
CA ASP A 40 8.53 -5.40 0.46
C ASP A 40 6.99 -5.31 0.32
N GLU A 41 6.41 -4.11 0.31
CA GLU A 41 4.97 -3.91 0.12
C GLU A 41 4.65 -2.53 -0.49
N VAL A 42 3.59 -2.50 -1.31
CA VAL A 42 3.01 -1.31 -1.91
C VAL A 42 1.57 -1.18 -1.44
N VAL A 43 1.29 -0.16 -0.64
CA VAL A 43 -0.03 0.10 -0.08
C VAL A 43 -0.69 1.23 -0.86
N VAL A 44 -1.82 0.92 -1.50
CA VAL A 44 -2.66 1.89 -2.22
C VAL A 44 -4.11 1.81 -1.77
N THR A 45 -4.90 2.84 -2.00
CA THR A 45 -6.36 2.76 -1.74
C THR A 45 -7.11 2.27 -2.97
N ASN A 46 -8.36 1.83 -2.78
CA ASN A 46 -9.29 1.54 -3.87
C ASN A 46 -9.92 2.79 -4.53
N THR A 47 -9.26 3.95 -4.48
CA THR A 47 -9.70 5.15 -5.24
C THR A 47 -9.73 4.95 -6.74
N VAL A 48 -8.93 4.02 -7.27
CA VAL A 48 -8.91 3.60 -8.67
C VAL A 48 -8.88 2.07 -8.72
N PRO A 49 -9.71 1.40 -9.55
CA PRO A 49 -9.65 -0.05 -9.72
C PRO A 49 -8.27 -0.52 -10.21
N HIS A 50 -7.71 -1.55 -9.59
CA HIS A 50 -6.36 -2.08 -9.88
C HIS A 50 -6.23 -3.60 -9.65
N GLU A 51 -7.34 -4.32 -9.80
CA GLU A 51 -7.47 -5.75 -9.52
C GLU A 51 -6.57 -6.59 -10.43
N LEU A 52 -6.42 -6.17 -11.69
CA LEU A 52 -5.52 -6.81 -12.65
C LEU A 52 -4.05 -6.69 -12.21
N GLN A 53 -3.64 -5.51 -11.76
CA GLN A 53 -2.28 -5.25 -11.28
C GLN A 53 -2.00 -6.02 -9.99
N LYS A 54 -2.98 -6.14 -9.10
CA LYS A 54 -2.90 -6.94 -7.87
C LYS A 54 -2.77 -8.43 -8.16
N MET A 55 -3.41 -8.94 -9.21
CA MET A 55 -3.20 -10.33 -9.67
C MET A 55 -1.78 -10.55 -10.25
N GLN A 56 -1.14 -9.50 -10.77
CA GLN A 56 0.20 -9.56 -11.36
C GLN A 56 1.34 -9.34 -10.35
N CYS A 57 1.06 -8.73 -9.20
CA CYS A 57 2.07 -8.38 -8.20
C CYS A 57 1.55 -8.61 -6.78
N HIS A 58 2.16 -9.56 -6.07
CA HIS A 58 1.74 -9.97 -4.73
C HIS A 58 2.06 -8.93 -3.64
N LYS A 59 2.92 -7.96 -3.96
CA LYS A 59 3.32 -6.88 -3.05
C LYS A 59 2.27 -5.79 -2.93
N ILE A 60 1.23 -5.77 -3.77
CA ILE A 60 0.20 -4.73 -3.75
C ILE A 60 -0.88 -5.07 -2.70
N ARG A 61 -0.94 -4.25 -1.65
CA ARG A 61 -2.04 -4.24 -0.68
C ARG A 61 -2.97 -3.07 -0.95
N THR A 62 -4.27 -3.35 -0.90
CA THR A 62 -5.32 -2.36 -1.05
C THR A 62 -5.90 -1.99 0.31
N VAL A 63 -5.99 -0.71 0.62
CA VAL A 63 -6.77 -0.17 1.75
C VAL A 63 -8.13 0.28 1.22
N ASP A 64 -9.19 -0.27 1.79
CA ASP A 64 -10.54 0.16 1.46
C ASP A 64 -10.85 1.53 2.09
N ILE A 65 -11.33 2.47 1.29
CA ILE A 65 -11.80 3.79 1.74
C ILE A 65 -13.31 3.98 1.56
N SER A 66 -14.06 2.92 1.24
CA SER A 66 -15.50 2.98 1.02
C SER A 66 -16.25 3.56 2.23
N LEU A 67 -15.86 3.18 3.45
CA LEU A 67 -16.42 3.70 4.69
C LEU A 67 -16.22 5.21 4.82
N LEU A 68 -14.99 5.70 4.55
CA LEU A 68 -14.66 7.12 4.61
C LEU A 68 -15.49 7.94 3.62
N LEU A 69 -15.65 7.43 2.39
CA LEU A 69 -16.48 8.07 1.36
C LEU A 69 -17.97 8.04 1.73
N SER A 70 -18.47 6.92 2.26
CA SER A 70 -19.87 6.80 2.68
C SER A 70 -20.23 7.77 3.81
N GLU A 71 -19.34 7.92 4.81
CA GLU A 71 -19.53 8.87 5.91
C GLU A 71 -19.42 10.32 5.45
N ALA A 72 -18.53 10.62 4.50
CA ALA A 72 -18.47 11.95 3.88
C ALA A 72 -19.81 12.31 3.22
N ILE A 73 -20.36 11.41 2.41
CA ILE A 73 -21.66 11.62 1.74
C ILE A 73 -22.77 11.82 2.79
N ARG A 74 -22.83 10.96 3.81
CA ARG A 74 -23.84 11.04 4.88
C ARG A 74 -23.77 12.36 5.64
N ARG A 75 -22.57 12.83 6.00
CA ARG A 75 -22.36 14.08 6.72
C ARG A 75 -22.74 15.30 5.89
N ILE A 76 -22.33 15.34 4.62
CA ILE A 76 -22.71 16.40 3.68
C ILE A 76 -24.24 16.45 3.55
N HIS A 77 -24.89 15.29 3.38
CA HIS A 77 -26.35 15.22 3.27
C HIS A 77 -27.07 15.75 4.52
N ASN A 78 -26.54 15.47 5.70
CA ASN A 78 -27.13 15.86 6.98
C ASN A 78 -26.68 17.26 7.48
N GLY A 79 -25.78 17.95 6.77
CA GLY A 79 -25.19 19.21 7.23
C GLY A 79 -24.30 19.05 8.47
N GLU A 80 -23.73 17.86 8.68
CA GLU A 80 -22.85 17.56 9.81
C GLU A 80 -21.40 17.98 9.53
N SER A 81 -20.63 18.22 10.60
CA SER A 81 -19.21 18.57 10.48
C SER A 81 -18.38 17.46 9.85
N MET A 82 -17.52 17.83 8.90
CA MET A 82 -16.55 16.95 8.23
C MET A 82 -15.28 16.72 9.06
N SER A 83 -15.01 17.54 10.08
CA SER A 83 -13.80 17.44 10.91
C SER A 83 -13.66 16.07 11.60
N TYR A 84 -14.78 15.38 11.84
CA TYR A 84 -14.79 14.03 12.41
C TYR A 84 -14.00 13.02 11.56
N LEU A 85 -14.03 13.14 10.23
CA LEU A 85 -13.38 12.18 9.31
C LEU A 85 -11.86 12.23 9.37
N PHE A 86 -11.28 13.34 9.83
CA PHE A 86 -9.83 13.50 9.95
C PHE A 86 -9.27 12.98 11.28
N MET A 87 -10.12 12.88 12.30
CA MET A 87 -9.73 12.49 13.65
C MET A 87 -10.10 11.04 13.98
N ASN A 88 -11.19 10.53 13.40
CA ASN A 88 -11.79 9.25 13.77
C ASN A 88 -11.93 8.32 12.55
N VAL A 89 -10.80 7.85 12.03
CA VAL A 89 -10.77 6.83 10.96
C VAL A 89 -10.80 5.45 11.59
N SER A 90 -11.87 4.68 11.38
CA SER A 90 -11.94 3.28 11.79
C SER A 90 -10.97 2.44 10.98
N LYS A 91 -10.03 1.80 11.65
CA LYS A 91 -9.22 0.71 11.08
C LYS A 91 -10.05 -0.57 11.21
N ASN A 92 -10.68 -1.00 10.12
CA ASN A 92 -11.17 -2.37 10.03
C ASN A 92 -10.15 -3.12 9.18
N ASP A 93 -9.45 -4.06 9.83
CA ASP A 93 -8.46 -4.95 9.20
C ASP A 93 -9.11 -5.95 8.23
#